data_AF-W9WK95-F1
#
_entry.id   AF-W9WK95-F1
#
_cell.length_a   1.000
_cell.length_b   1.000
_cell.length_c   1.000
_cell.angle_alpha   90.00
_cell.angle_beta   90.00
_cell.angle_gamma   90.00
#
_symmetry.space_group_name_H-M   'P 1'
#
loop_
_entity.id
_entity.type
_entity.pdbx_description
1 polymer ?
#
loop_
_entity_poly.entity_id
_entity_poly.type
_entity_poly.pdbx_seq_one_letter_code
_entity_poly.pdbx_strand_id
1 'polypeptide(L)'
;MDDERVRVSSKVMSLASPVFIAMFTSGFKESWTFRGTASDPSSISLPDDDSAAFIYLSKVIHFQDPKLPNNVDIVFFEKLAVL
;
A
#
# COMPACT_ATOMS: atom_id res chain seq x y z
N MET A 1 -17.86 -6.44 8.24
CA MET A 1 -16.75 -5.48 8.40
C MET A 1 -16.04 -5.53 7.08
N ASP A 2 -16.16 -4.48 6.28
CA ASP A 2 -15.56 -4.47 4.95
C ASP A 2 -14.04 -4.39 5.10
N ASP A 3 -13.31 -5.34 4.53
CA ASP A 3 -11.85 -5.27 4.45
C ASP A 3 -11.48 -4.00 3.66
N GLU A 4 -10.77 -3.07 4.31
CA GLU A 4 -10.40 -1.82 3.66
C GLU A 4 -9.35 -2.08 2.57
N ARG A 5 -9.66 -1.74 1.32
CA ARG A 5 -8.81 -2.00 0.16
C ARG A 5 -8.38 -0.70 -0.48
N VAL A 6 -7.09 -0.61 -0.82
CA VAL A 6 -6.52 0.51 -1.57
C VAL A 6 -5.86 0.02 -2.85
N ARG A 7 -6.16 0.68 -3.97
CA ARG A 7 -5.48 0.42 -5.24
C ARG A 7 -4.29 1.37 -5.37
N VAL A 8 -3.10 0.79 -5.52
CA VAL A 8 -1.84 1.52 -5.65
C VAL A 8 -1.17 1.23 -6.99
N SER A 9 -0.28 2.13 -7.42
CA SER A 9 0.65 1.85 -8.52
C SER A 9 1.90 1.19 -7.95
N SER A 10 2.11 -0.09 -8.26
CA SER A 10 3.29 -0.85 -7.84
C SER A 10 4.59 -0.16 -8.25
N LYS A 11 4.60 0.53 -9.39
CA LYS A 11 5.75 1.30 -9.86
C LYS A 11 6.06 2.50 -8.97
N VAL A 12 5.06 3.28 -8.55
CA VAL A 12 5.28 4.45 -7.70
C VAL A 12 5.68 4.01 -6.29
N MET A 13 5.01 3.01 -5.73
CA MET A 13 5.36 2.42 -4.44
C MET A 13 6.81 1.88 -4.45
N SER A 14 7.20 1.19 -5.52
CA SER A 14 8.58 0.73 -5.72
C SER A 14 9.62 1.86 -5.77
N LEU A 15 9.28 3.01 -6.36
CA LEU A 15 10.17 4.17 -6.40
C LEU A 15 10.34 4.82 -5.02
N ALA A 16 9.34 4.69 -4.15
CA ALA A 16 9.36 5.26 -2.80
C ALA A 16 10.13 4.40 -1.79
N SER A 17 10.13 3.06 -1.93
CA SER A 17 10.84 2.18 -1.00
C SER A 17 11.30 0.86 -1.64
N PRO A 18 12.53 0.40 -1.35
CA PRO A 18 13.01 -0.92 -1.75
C PRO A 18 12.23 -2.06 -1.09
N VAL A 19 11.59 -1.82 0.06
CA VAL A 19 10.69 -2.80 0.69
C VAL A 19 9.52 -3.11 -0.23
N PHE A 20 8.92 -2.09 -0.85
CA PHE A 20 7.85 -2.27 -1.82
C PHE A 20 8.33 -2.94 -3.11
N ILE A 21 9.55 -2.65 -3.57
CA ILE A 21 10.16 -3.40 -4.68
C ILE A 21 10.20 -4.88 -4.33
N ALA A 22 10.77 -5.23 -3.18
CA ALA A 22 10.82 -6.61 -2.71
C ALA A 22 9.40 -7.19 -2.60
N MET A 23 8.48 -6.52 -1.91
CA MET A 23 7.09 -6.97 -1.75
C MET A 23 6.40 -7.31 -3.09
N PHE A 24 6.57 -6.51 -4.14
CA PHE A 24 5.96 -6.76 -5.45
C PHE A 24 6.75 -7.74 -6.33
N THR A 25 8.03 -8.02 -6.02
CA THR A 25 8.92 -8.84 -6.86
C THR A 25 9.34 -10.17 -6.23
N SER A 26 9.49 -10.24 -4.90
CA SER A 26 10.00 -11.37 -4.13
C SER A 26 8.96 -12.45 -3.83
N GLY A 27 7.66 -12.16 -4.06
CA GLY A 27 6.56 -13.10 -3.77
C GLY A 27 5.87 -13.73 -4.99
N PHE A 28 6.17 -13.32 -6.23
CA PHE A 28 5.20 -13.52 -7.32
C PHE A 28 5.70 -14.51 -8.38
N LYS A 29 5.49 -15.82 -8.14
CA LYS A 29 5.36 -16.83 -9.21
C LYS A 29 4.29 -16.44 -10.24
N GLU A 30 3.42 -15.50 -9.88
CA GLU A 30 2.39 -14.93 -10.72
C GLU A 30 2.85 -13.73 -11.56
N SER A 31 4.10 -13.25 -11.40
CA SER A 31 4.66 -12.16 -12.25
C SER A 31 4.86 -12.63 -13.68
N TRP A 32 4.78 -13.93 -13.89
CA TRP A 32 4.81 -14.60 -15.18
C TRP A 32 3.44 -15.05 -15.70
N THR A 33 2.44 -15.31 -14.84
CA THR A 33 1.06 -15.63 -15.31
C THR A 33 0.24 -14.39 -15.65
N PHE A 34 0.65 -13.20 -15.20
CA PHE A 34 -0.03 -11.93 -15.53
C PHE A 34 0.35 -11.34 -16.91
N ARG A 35 0.63 -12.20 -17.90
CA ARG A 35 0.44 -11.82 -19.31
C ARG A 35 -1.05 -11.86 -19.72
N GLY A 36 -1.96 -12.15 -18.78
CA GLY A 36 -3.40 -12.13 -18.97
C GLY A 36 -4.03 -10.85 -18.43
N THR A 37 -4.10 -9.81 -19.27
CA THR A 37 -5.00 -8.64 -19.18
C THR A 37 -4.81 -7.68 -17.99
N ALA A 38 -4.64 -6.38 -18.28
CA ALA A 38 -4.52 -5.28 -17.32
C ALA A 38 -5.76 -5.05 -16.40
N SER A 39 -6.74 -5.95 -16.43
CA SER A 39 -8.05 -5.83 -15.82
C SER A 39 -8.12 -6.31 -14.36
N ASP A 40 -7.24 -7.20 -13.91
CA ASP A 40 -7.29 -7.74 -12.53
C ASP A 40 -6.01 -7.43 -11.74
N PRO A 41 -5.97 -6.38 -10.91
CA PRO A 41 -4.83 -6.09 -10.06
C PRO A 41 -4.67 -7.17 -8.98
N SER A 42 -3.44 -7.65 -8.77
CA SER A 42 -3.10 -8.59 -7.69
C SER A 42 -3.41 -7.98 -6.33
N SER A 43 -4.13 -8.73 -5.49
CA SER A 43 -4.44 -8.34 -4.12
C SER A 43 -3.36 -8.87 -3.18
N ILE A 44 -2.78 -8.00 -2.36
CA ILE A 44 -1.83 -8.38 -1.31
C ILE A 44 -2.50 -8.12 0.03
N SER A 45 -2.49 -9.13 0.91
CA SER A 45 -3.03 -8.99 2.27
C SER A 45 -1.93 -8.51 3.21
N LEU A 46 -2.24 -7.51 4.01
CA LEU A 46 -1.36 -6.89 5.00
C LEU A 46 -2.04 -6.96 6.37
N PRO A 47 -2.04 -8.13 7.04
CA PRO A 47 -2.82 -8.34 8.27
C PRO A 47 -2.23 -7.63 9.49
N ASP A 48 -0.94 -7.30 9.46
CA ASP A 48 -0.22 -6.68 10.58
C ASP A 48 -0.26 -5.13 10.51
N ASP A 49 -0.62 -4.57 9.36
CA ASP A 49 -0.64 -3.13 9.12
C ASP A 49 -2.00 -2.51 9.49
N ASP A 50 -1.98 -1.33 10.09
CA ASP A 50 -3.19 -0.52 10.27
C ASP A 50 -3.65 0.06 8.93
N SER A 51 -4.92 -0.20 8.56
CA SER A 51 -5.45 0.17 7.26
C SER A 51 -5.44 1.69 7.01
N ALA A 52 -5.79 2.49 8.02
CA ALA A 52 -5.83 3.94 7.90
C ALA A 52 -4.43 4.54 7.73
N ALA A 53 -3.45 4.03 8.49
CA ALA A 53 -2.05 4.43 8.36
C ALA A 53 -1.47 4.07 6.98
N PHE A 54 -1.72 2.84 6.50
CA PHE A 54 -1.22 2.39 5.20
C PHE A 54 -1.86 3.15 4.03
N ILE A 55 -3.16 3.44 4.10
CA ILE A 55 -3.86 4.26 3.10
C ILE A 55 -3.30 5.69 3.08
N TYR A 56 -3.04 6.25 4.24
CA TYR A 56 -2.41 7.55 4.36
C TYR A 56 -1.03 7.57 3.71
N LEU A 57 -0.16 6.62 4.05
CA LEU A 57 1.18 6.48 3.45
C LEU A 57 1.07 6.31 1.91
N SER A 58 0.13 5.49 1.45
CA SER A 58 -0.12 5.28 0.03
C SER A 58 -0.49 6.57 -0.69
N LYS A 59 -1.38 7.39 -0.12
CA LYS A 59 -1.74 8.71 -0.68
C LYS A 59 -0.55 9.66 -0.74
N VAL A 60 0.26 9.70 0.33
CA VAL A 60 1.49 10.51 0.39
C VAL A 60 2.46 10.10 -0.71
N ILE A 61 2.75 8.80 -0.86
CA ILE A 61 3.63 8.25 -1.91
C ILE A 61 3.10 8.58 -3.32
N HIS A 62 1.78 8.58 -3.49
CA HIS A 62 1.13 8.91 -4.76
C HIS A 62 0.97 10.42 -5.01
N PHE A 63 1.49 11.29 -4.14
CA PHE A 63 1.30 12.75 -4.20
C PHE A 63 -0.19 13.15 -4.33
N GLN A 64 -1.08 12.33 -3.78
CA GLN A 64 -2.50 12.65 -3.65
C GLN A 64 -2.67 13.46 -2.38
N ASP A 65 -3.56 14.46 -2.39
CA ASP A 65 -3.91 15.22 -1.19
C ASP A 65 -4.38 14.24 -0.09
N PRO A 66 -3.53 13.92 0.89
CA PRO A 66 -3.94 13.06 1.96
C PRO A 66 -4.75 13.98 2.85
N LYS A 67 -6.09 13.94 2.74
CA LYS A 67 -6.96 14.57 3.73
C LYS A 67 -6.49 14.10 5.10
N LEU A 68 -5.70 14.94 5.77
CA LEU A 68 -5.19 14.64 7.10
C LEU A 68 -6.44 14.49 7.96
N PRO A 69 -6.53 13.45 8.81
CA PRO A 69 -7.52 13.52 9.88
C PRO A 69 -7.27 14.84 10.62
N ASN A 70 -8.33 15.63 10.83
CA ASN A 70 -8.24 16.95 11.46
C ASN A 70 -7.57 16.88 12.85
N ASN A 71 -7.55 15.70 13.47
CA ASN A 71 -6.66 15.35 14.56
C ASN A 71 -5.71 14.21 14.14
N VAL A 72 -4.43 14.51 13.96
CA VAL A 72 -3.39 13.48 13.97
C VAL A 72 -2.89 13.39 15.40
N ASP A 73 -3.14 12.27 16.06
CA ASP A 73 -2.66 12.01 17.43
C ASP A 73 -1.43 11.10 17.44
N ILE A 74 -0.86 10.92 18.63
CA ILE A 74 0.34 10.09 18.81
C ILE A 74 0.12 8.62 18.42
N VAL A 75 -1.11 8.12 18.55
CA VAL A 75 -1.47 6.74 18.22
C VAL A 75 -1.42 6.53 16.71
N PHE A 76 -1.84 7.52 15.91
CA PHE A 76 -1.68 7.46 14.46
C PHE A 76 -0.21 7.42 14.04
N PHE A 77 0.63 8.26 14.66
CA PHE A 77 2.07 8.26 14.37
C PHE A 77 2.76 6.95 14.76
N GLU A 78 2.35 6.34 15.87
CA GLU A 78 2.82 5.02 16.29
C GLU A 78 2.52 3.96 15.22
N LYS A 79 1.27 3.93 14.73
CA LYS A 79 0.86 3.01 13.66
C LYS A 79 1.62 3.25 12.36
N LEU A 80 1.83 4.51 12.00
CA LEU A 80 2.60 4.88 10.80
C LEU A 80 4.08 4.46 10.92
N ALA A 81 4.65 4.50 12.12
CA ALA A 81 6.06 4.21 12.36
C ALA A 81 6.40 2.71 12.28
N VAL A 82 5.39 1.83 12.37
CA VAL A 82 5.57 0.37 12.35
C VAL A 82 5.13 -0.30 11.05
N LEU A 83 4.70 0.48 10.05
CA LEU A 83 4.45 0.00 8.67
C LEU A 83 5.72 -0.48 7.96
#